data_AF-A0A348W8J0-F1
#
_entry.id   AF-A0A348W8J0-F1
#
_cell.length_a   1.000
_cell.length_b   1.000
_cell.length_c   1.000
_cell.angle_alpha   90.00
_cell.angle_beta   90.00
_cell.angle_gamma   90.00
#
_symmetry.space_group_name_H-M   'P 1'
#
loop_
_entity.id
_entity.type
_entity.pdbx_description
1 polymer ?
#
loop_
_entity_poly.entity_id
_entity_poly.type
_entity_poly.pdbx_seq_one_letter_code
_entity_poly.pdbx_strand_id
1 'polypeptide(L)' 'MKTVLVSAVALIDIDGRVLLAQRPEGKSLAGMWEFPGGKV' A
#
# COMPACT_ATOMS: atom_id res chain seq x y z
N MET A 1 0.23 -21.19 10.67
CA MET A 1 0.14 -20.00 9.80
C MET A 1 1.52 -19.70 9.24
N LYS A 2 1.64 -19.41 7.93
CA LYS A 2 2.92 -19.00 7.33
C LYS A 2 3.03 -17.48 7.44
N THR A 3 4.08 -16.99 8.08
CA THR A 3 4.38 -15.55 8.15
C THR A 3 4.73 -15.04 6.77
N VAL A 4 4.17 -13.88 6.39
CA VAL A 4 4.53 -13.15 5.17
C VAL A 4 5.05 -11.80 5.61
N LEU A 5 6.30 -11.50 5.25
CA LEU A 5 6.89 -10.18 5.49
C LEU A 5 6.51 -9.26 4.34
N VAL A 6 6.20 -8.00 4.67
CA VAL A 6 5.84 -6.96 3.71
C VAL A 6 6.56 -5.69 4.11
N SER A 7 7.15 -4.99 3.14
CA SER A 7 7.64 -3.63 3.30
C SER A 7 6.62 -2.63 2.73
N ALA A 8 6.45 -1.49 3.39
CA ALA A 8 5.60 -0.40 2.96
C ALA A 8 6.33 0.93 3.17
N VAL A 9 6.09 1.91 2.29
CA VAL A 9 6.73 3.23 2.34
C VAL A 9 5.70 4.36 2.30
N ALA A 10 5.94 5.41 3.08
CA ALA A 10 5.24 6.68 2.95
C ALA A 10 6.08 7.63 2.10
N LEU A 11 5.63 7.91 0.88
CA LEU A 11 6.20 8.95 0.02
C LEU A 11 5.46 10.25 0.31
N ILE A 12 6.21 11.30 0.61
CA ILE A 12 5.68 12.61 1.00
C ILE A 12 6.12 13.64 -0.05
N ASP A 13 5.18 14.39 -0.61
CA ASP A 13 5.49 15.46 -1.56
C ASP A 13 5.85 16.79 -0.86
N ILE A 14 6.22 17.81 -1.63
CA ILE A 14 6.63 19.12 -1.11
C ILE A 14 5.50 19.86 -0.34
N ASP A 15 4.25 19.47 -0.55
CA ASP A 15 3.07 20.03 0.11
C ASP A 15 2.69 19.22 1.37
N GLY A 16 3.48 18.21 1.73
CA GLY A 16 3.24 17.35 2.89
C GLY A 16 2.15 16.28 2.67
N ARG A 17 1.71 16.05 1.43
CA ARG A 17 0.71 15.00 1.12
C ARG A 17 1.40 13.64 1.01
N VAL A 18 0.68 12.59 1.39
CA VAL A 18 1.18 11.22 1.38
C VAL A 18 0.60 10.42 0.23
N LEU A 19 1.44 9.73 -0.54
CA LEU A 19 0.99 8.87 -1.63
C LEU A 19 0.33 7.59 -1.08
N LEU A 20 -0.92 7.38 -1.47
CA LEU A 20 -1.66 6.13 -1.28
C LEU A 20 -2.18 5.63 -2.62
N ALA A 21 -2.25 4.31 -2.79
CA ALA A 21 -2.87 3.66 -3.92
C ALA A 21 -4.20 3.02 -3.51
N GLN A 22 -5.23 3.16 -4.34
CA GLN A 22 -6.47 2.40 -4.14
C GLN A 22 -6.34 1.03 -4.79
N ARG A 23 -6.75 -0.01 -4.08
CA ARG A 23 -6.66 -1.38 -4.59
C ARG A 23 -7.67 -1.61 -5.71
N PRO A 24 -7.25 -2.16 -6.86
CA PRO A 24 -8.14 -2.40 -7.99
C PRO A 24 -9.17 -3.47 -7.68
N GLU A 25 -10.26 -3.47 -8.45
CA GLU A 25 -11.29 -4.49 -8.38
C GLU A 25 -10.73 -5.91 -8.64
N GLY A 26 -11.40 -6.91 -8.08
CA GLY A 26 -11.00 -8.32 -8.24
C GLY A 26 -9.76 -8.73 -7.44
N LYS A 27 -9.21 -7.85 -6.60
CA LYS A 27 -8.16 -8.18 -5.62
C LYS A 27 -8.73 -8.27 -4.20
N SER A 28 -8.06 -9.01 -3.33
CA SER A 28 -8.33 -8.96 -1.89
C SER A 28 -8.23 -7.51 -1.40
N LEU A 29 -9.17 -7.09 -0.55
CA LEU A 29 -9.30 -5.73 -0.04
C LEU A 29 -9.50 -4.66 -1.15
N ALA A 30 -10.19 -5.01 -2.24
CA ALA A 30 -10.53 -4.06 -3.31
C ALA A 30 -11.21 -2.79 -2.76
N GLY A 31 -10.89 -1.63 -3.36
CA GLY A 31 -11.43 -0.34 -2.96
C GLY A 31 -10.79 0.29 -1.71
N MET A 32 -10.02 -0.47 -0.93
CA MET A 32 -9.25 0.04 0.21
C MET A 32 -8.00 0.78 -0.26
N TRP A 33 -7.52 1.72 0.56
CA TRP A 33 -6.26 2.42 0.35
C TRP A 33 -5.07 1.63 0.93
N GLU A 34 -3.91 1.72 0.27
CA GLU A 34 -2.67 1.12 0.73
C GLU A 34 -1.45 2.00 0.46
N PHE A 35 -0.40 1.80 1.26
CA PHE A 35 0.91 2.36 1.00
C PHE A 35 1.62 1.58 -0.13
N PRO A 36 2.42 2.26 -0.96
CA PRO A 36 3.34 1.58 -1.87
C PRO A 36 4.25 0.60 -1.11
N GLY A 37 4.49 -0.57 -1.69
CA GLY A 37 5.24 -1.63 -1.02
C GLY A 37 5.08 -3.00 -1.66
N GLY A 38 5.55 -4.03 -0.98
CA GLY A 38 5.50 -5.40 -1.48
C GLY A 38 5.96 -6.45 -0.48
N LYS A 39 5.68 -7.72 -0.79
CA LYS A 39 6.17 -8.86 -0.03
C LYS A 39 7.70 -8.94 -0.14
N VAL A 40 8.35 -9.33 0.96
CA VAL A 40 9.79 -9.63 1.03
C VAL A 40 10.03 -11.11 0.76
#